data_AF-A0A7D5VBR8-F1
#
_entry.id   AF-A0A7D5VBR8-F1
#
_cell.length_a   1.000
_cell.length_b   1.000
_cell.length_c   1.000
_cell.angle_alpha   90.00
_cell.angle_beta   90.00
_cell.angle_gamma   90.00
#
_symmetry.space_group_name_H-M   'P 1'
#
loop_
_entity.id
_entity.type
_entity.pdbx_description
1 polymer ?
#
loop_
_entity_poly.entity_id
_entity_poly.type
_entity_poly.pdbx_seq_one_letter_code
_entity_poly.pdbx_strand_id
1 'polypeptide(L)'
;MKYPLLALSLCLPLLTVQAAPSKASSNASAASKDNPFTKERTQAAGNLSTTLVTIQKMANGCKGKGELSEEIVKKTVQGWQTQNKNYLQVHFDYVSGYLAAIKQVEGEEAEKKALAEMTKFNNDEANKIVKTMIEKDGVELGCKKYFGILASGALDIKEGYPDFKIWKGMLEYSKKSTSAKK
;
A
#
# COMPACT_ATOMS: atom_id res chain seq x y z
N MET A 1 0.00 -29.31 -6.32
CA MET A 1 -0.99 -28.51 -7.07
C MET A 1 -0.40 -27.13 -7.31
N LYS A 2 -0.26 -26.73 -8.58
CA LYS A 2 0.36 -25.45 -8.99
C LYS A 2 -0.73 -24.38 -9.02
N TYR A 3 -0.66 -23.38 -8.16
CA TYR A 3 -1.58 -22.24 -8.18
C TYR A 3 -1.24 -21.34 -9.37
N PRO A 4 -2.19 -21.01 -10.25
CA PRO A 4 -1.95 -20.06 -11.32
C PRO A 4 -1.77 -18.67 -10.73
N LEU A 5 -0.60 -18.08 -10.98
CA LEU A 5 -0.32 -16.66 -10.81
C LEU A 5 -1.28 -15.90 -11.75
N LEU A 6 -2.37 -15.37 -11.20
CA LEU A 6 -3.15 -14.34 -11.86
C LEU A 6 -2.31 -13.07 -11.88
N ALA A 7 -1.50 -12.95 -12.94
CA ALA A 7 -0.95 -11.68 -13.37
C ALA A 7 -2.12 -10.80 -13.80
N LEU A 8 -2.71 -10.06 -12.85
CA LEU A 8 -3.54 -8.92 -13.19
C LEU A 8 -2.60 -7.88 -13.81
N SER A 9 -2.55 -7.83 -15.14
CA SER A 9 -1.97 -6.69 -15.84
C SER A 9 -2.87 -5.48 -15.58
N LEU A 10 -2.60 -4.74 -14.51
CA LEU A 10 -3.19 -3.42 -14.29
C LEU A 10 -2.60 -2.45 -15.32
N CYS A 11 -3.27 -2.39 -16.48
CA CYS A 11 -3.29 -1.20 -17.31
C CYS A 11 -3.99 -0.10 -16.51
N LEU A 12 -3.22 0.63 -15.71
CA LEU A 12 -3.58 2.00 -15.35
C LEU A 12 -3.94 2.73 -16.66
N PRO A 13 -5.07 3.45 -16.75
CA PRO A 13 -5.29 4.37 -17.84
C PRO A 13 -4.16 5.39 -17.77
N LEU A 14 -3.22 5.29 -18.72
CA LEU A 14 -2.38 6.41 -19.09
C LEU A 14 -3.35 7.53 -19.45
N LEU A 15 -3.49 8.52 -18.58
CA LEU A 15 -4.11 9.79 -18.92
C LEU A 15 -3.24 10.41 -20.01
N THR A 16 -3.49 10.02 -21.26
CA THR A 16 -2.99 10.69 -22.45
C THR A 16 -3.76 11.99 -22.59
N VAL A 17 -3.44 12.96 -21.73
CA VAL A 17 -3.75 14.35 -22.04
C VAL A 17 -2.66 14.80 -23.01
N GLN A 18 -2.99 14.73 -24.30
CA GLN A 18 -2.31 15.49 -25.33
C GLN A 18 -2.47 16.99 -24.98
N ALA A 19 -1.56 17.52 -24.19
CA ALA A 19 -1.35 18.96 -24.14
C ALA A 19 -0.61 19.36 -25.42
N ALA A 20 -1.27 20.19 -26.23
CA ALA A 20 -0.65 20.84 -27.38
C ALA A 20 0.59 21.66 -26.93
N PRO A 21 1.62 21.79 -27.78
CA PRO A 21 2.93 22.27 -27.37
C PRO A 21 2.93 23.78 -27.18
N SER A 22 2.88 24.25 -25.93
CA SER A 22 3.26 25.63 -25.63
C SER A 22 4.79 25.69 -25.54
N LYS A 23 5.41 26.36 -26.51
CA LYS A 23 6.85 26.64 -26.53
C LYS A 23 7.20 27.54 -25.34
N ALA A 24 7.80 26.98 -24.29
CA ALA A 24 8.64 27.74 -23.38
C ALA A 24 9.63 26.84 -22.63
N SER A 25 10.91 27.15 -22.80
CA SER A 25 12.06 26.79 -21.99
C SER A 25 12.59 25.35 -22.06
N SER A 26 13.57 25.20 -22.94
CA SER A 26 14.66 24.23 -22.88
C SER A 26 15.34 24.24 -21.50
N ASN A 27 14.97 23.31 -20.64
CA ASN A 27 15.83 22.74 -19.58
C ASN A 27 15.29 21.38 -19.08
N ALA A 28 14.79 20.56 -20.01
CA ALA A 28 14.37 19.18 -19.74
C ALA A 28 15.56 18.20 -19.68
N SER A 29 16.64 18.57 -18.99
CA SER A 29 17.86 17.75 -18.87
C SER A 29 18.36 17.71 -17.44
N ALA A 30 17.58 17.09 -16.53
CA ALA A 30 18.08 16.57 -15.24
C ALA A 30 17.13 15.63 -14.45
N ALA A 31 15.83 15.50 -14.80
CA ALA A 31 14.85 14.94 -13.84
C ALA A 31 14.56 13.42 -13.93
N SER A 32 15.32 12.60 -14.66
CA SER A 32 14.94 11.19 -14.90
C SER A 32 15.61 10.13 -14.02
N LYS A 33 16.64 10.47 -13.22
CA LYS A 33 17.35 9.48 -12.38
C LYS A 33 16.93 9.46 -10.91
N ASP A 34 16.32 10.54 -10.41
CA ASP A 34 16.00 10.70 -8.98
C ASP A 34 14.51 10.86 -8.66
N ASN A 35 13.59 10.67 -9.61
CA ASN A 35 12.16 10.72 -9.30
C ASN A 35 11.79 9.57 -8.35
N PRO A 36 11.39 9.84 -7.09
CA PRO A 36 11.05 8.77 -6.16
C PRO A 36 9.75 8.06 -6.58
N PHE A 37 8.88 8.69 -7.36
CA PHE A 37 7.53 8.24 -7.71
C PHE A 37 7.47 7.44 -9.02
N THR A 38 8.00 6.22 -9.00
CA THR A 38 7.90 5.31 -10.14
C THR A 38 6.59 4.51 -10.12
N LYS A 39 6.15 4.01 -11.28
CA LYS A 39 4.95 3.16 -11.39
C LYS A 39 4.98 1.97 -10.42
N GLU A 40 6.13 1.31 -10.32
CA GLU A 40 6.33 0.14 -9.45
C GLU A 40 6.22 0.50 -7.96
N ARG A 41 6.81 1.63 -7.54
CA ARG A 41 6.73 2.10 -6.15
C ARG A 41 5.32 2.57 -5.79
N THR A 42 4.64 3.24 -6.72
CA THR A 42 3.23 3.64 -6.53
C THR A 42 2.32 2.43 -6.44
N GLN A 43 2.54 1.39 -7.27
CA GLN A 43 1.78 0.15 -7.18
C GLN A 43 2.03 -0.56 -5.85
N ALA A 44 3.30 -0.72 -5.45
CA ALA A 44 3.65 -1.33 -4.17
C ALA A 44 3.00 -0.58 -3.00
N ALA A 45 3.07 0.76 -3.00
CA ALA A 45 2.42 1.59 -2.00
C ALA A 45 0.89 1.40 -1.98
N GLY A 46 0.23 1.36 -3.13
CA GLY A 46 -1.21 1.07 -3.21
C GLY A 46 -1.58 -0.31 -2.66
N ASN A 47 -0.78 -1.33 -2.97
CA ASN A 47 -0.97 -2.69 -2.45
C ASN A 47 -0.85 -2.73 -0.91
N LEU A 48 0.12 -2.01 -0.35
CA LEU A 48 0.27 -1.92 1.11
C LEU A 48 -0.83 -1.08 1.76
N SER A 49 -1.26 0.03 1.14
CA SER A 49 -2.44 0.78 1.61
C SER A 49 -3.68 -0.09 1.67
N THR A 50 -3.93 -0.90 0.63
CA THR A 50 -5.05 -1.85 0.61
C THR A 50 -4.91 -2.87 1.74
N THR A 51 -3.71 -3.43 1.94
CA THR A 51 -3.43 -4.38 3.03
C THR A 51 -3.73 -3.77 4.41
N LEU A 52 -3.31 -2.52 4.65
CA LEU A 52 -3.58 -1.79 5.90
C LEU A 52 -5.08 -1.61 6.13
N VAL A 53 -5.83 -1.21 5.10
CA VAL A 53 -7.29 -1.06 5.19
C VAL A 53 -7.97 -2.41 5.42
N THR A 54 -7.51 -3.50 4.78
CA THR A 54 -7.99 -4.86 5.04
C THR A 54 -7.76 -5.27 6.48
N ILE A 55 -6.55 -5.09 7.03
CA ILE A 55 -6.24 -5.39 8.44
C ILE A 55 -7.19 -4.61 9.36
N GLN A 56 -7.38 -3.31 9.10
CA GLN A 56 -8.27 -2.48 9.92
C GLN A 56 -9.73 -2.96 9.88
N LYS A 57 -10.25 -3.30 8.70
CA LYS A 57 -11.62 -3.80 8.54
C LYS A 57 -11.80 -5.17 9.20
N MET A 58 -10.86 -6.10 8.99
CA MET A 58 -10.89 -7.41 9.66
C MET A 58 -10.77 -7.27 11.17
N ALA A 59 -9.89 -6.41 11.68
CA ALA A 59 -9.77 -6.15 13.10
C ALA A 59 -11.06 -5.63 13.72
N ASN A 60 -11.79 -4.75 13.03
CA ASN A 60 -13.08 -4.26 13.51
C ASN A 60 -14.18 -5.33 13.39
N GLY A 61 -14.24 -6.08 12.30
CA GLY A 61 -15.27 -7.08 12.03
C GLY A 61 -15.12 -8.38 12.83
N CYS A 62 -13.91 -8.69 13.28
CA CYS A 62 -13.60 -9.97 13.94
C CYS A 62 -13.54 -9.91 15.47
N LYS A 63 -13.74 -8.73 16.10
CA LYS A 63 -13.79 -8.64 17.56
C LYS A 63 -14.93 -9.50 18.09
N GLY A 64 -14.62 -10.46 18.97
CA GLY A 64 -15.60 -11.37 19.56
C GLY A 64 -16.16 -12.40 18.59
N LYS A 65 -15.46 -12.68 17.47
CA LYS A 65 -15.83 -13.71 16.47
C LYS A 65 -14.75 -14.77 16.39
N GLY A 66 -15.15 -16.04 16.16
CA GLY A 66 -14.20 -17.14 15.94
C GLY A 66 -13.18 -17.32 17.06
N GLU A 67 -13.63 -17.19 18.32
CA GLU A 67 -12.80 -17.28 19.54
C GLU A 67 -11.74 -16.17 19.68
N LEU A 68 -11.79 -15.13 18.84
CA LEU A 68 -10.88 -13.99 18.93
C LEU A 68 -11.45 -12.94 19.89
N SER A 69 -10.82 -12.80 21.06
CA SER A 69 -11.08 -11.65 21.94
C SER A 69 -10.55 -10.36 21.31
N GLU A 70 -11.09 -9.22 21.74
CA GLU A 70 -10.57 -7.92 21.32
C GLU A 70 -9.07 -7.76 21.63
N GLU A 71 -8.60 -8.31 22.75
CA GLU A 71 -7.20 -8.29 23.12
C GLU A 71 -6.33 -9.12 22.16
N ILE A 72 -6.79 -10.31 21.74
CA ILE A 72 -6.06 -11.14 20.77
C ILE A 72 -5.96 -10.43 19.42
N VAL A 73 -7.06 -9.85 18.95
CA VAL A 73 -7.08 -9.06 17.70
C VAL A 73 -6.08 -7.90 17.80
N LYS A 74 -6.14 -7.12 18.87
CA LYS A 74 -5.25 -5.98 19.09
C LYS A 74 -3.78 -6.39 19.13
N LYS A 75 -3.43 -7.40 19.93
CA LYS A 75 -2.05 -7.91 20.03
C LYS A 75 -1.52 -8.41 18.69
N THR A 76 -2.35 -9.11 17.91
CA THR A 76 -1.95 -9.64 16.60
C THR A 76 -1.66 -8.51 15.61
N VAL A 77 -2.54 -7.50 15.52
CA VAL A 77 -2.32 -6.32 14.67
C VAL A 77 -1.05 -5.57 15.09
N GLN A 78 -0.86 -5.35 16.39
CA GLN A 78 0.32 -4.68 16.93
C GLN A 78 1.61 -5.46 16.66
N GLY A 79 1.56 -6.79 16.74
CA GLY A 79 2.67 -7.67 16.40
C GLY A 79 3.10 -7.48 14.94
N TRP A 80 2.15 -7.55 14.01
CA TRP A 80 2.41 -7.31 12.60
C TRP A 80 2.95 -5.90 12.33
N GLN A 81 2.35 -4.86 12.94
CA GLN A 81 2.83 -3.48 12.81
C GLN A 81 4.28 -3.32 13.30
N THR A 82 4.62 -3.99 14.41
CA THR A 82 5.98 -3.96 14.98
C THR A 82 6.99 -4.62 14.04
N GLN A 83 6.64 -5.80 13.51
CA GLN A 83 7.50 -6.54 12.58
C GLN A 83 7.72 -5.77 11.26
N ASN A 84 6.73 -4.99 10.83
CA ASN A 84 6.75 -4.26 9.55
C ASN A 84 7.08 -2.77 9.69
N LYS A 85 7.41 -2.28 10.90
CA LYS A 85 7.53 -0.86 11.26
C LYS A 85 8.34 -0.02 10.25
N ASN A 86 9.50 -0.52 9.83
CA ASN A 86 10.38 0.23 8.92
C ASN A 86 9.74 0.44 7.54
N TYR A 87 9.05 -0.58 7.02
CA TYR A 87 8.37 -0.49 5.74
C TYR A 87 7.10 0.36 5.84
N LEU A 88 6.39 0.29 6.97
CA LEU A 88 5.26 1.17 7.25
C LEU A 88 5.67 2.65 7.29
N GLN A 89 6.83 2.97 7.89
CA GLN A 89 7.37 4.32 7.87
C GLN A 89 7.69 4.78 6.45
N VAL A 90 8.41 3.97 5.68
CA VAL A 90 8.75 4.28 4.27
C VAL A 90 7.49 4.46 3.42
N HIS A 91 6.47 3.64 3.65
CA HIS A 91 5.19 3.76 2.98
C HIS A 91 4.50 5.09 3.29
N PHE A 92 4.43 5.47 4.57
CA PHE A 92 3.86 6.74 4.99
C PHE A 92 4.59 7.92 4.34
N ASP A 93 5.92 7.93 4.43
CA ASP A 93 6.76 8.98 3.84
C ASP A 93 6.54 9.09 2.32
N TYR A 94 6.42 7.93 1.63
CA TYR A 94 6.18 7.88 0.20
C TYR A 94 4.81 8.46 -0.19
N VAL A 95 3.74 8.05 0.48
CA VAL A 95 2.37 8.52 0.17
C VAL A 95 2.24 10.01 0.48
N SER A 96 2.78 10.48 1.61
CA SER A 96 2.79 11.90 1.94
C SER A 96 3.60 12.71 0.92
N GLY A 97 4.78 12.22 0.51
CA GLY A 97 5.58 12.87 -0.52
C GLY A 97 4.86 12.92 -1.87
N TYR A 98 4.14 11.85 -2.24
CA TYR A 98 3.40 11.77 -3.49
C TYR A 98 2.26 12.79 -3.54
N LEU A 99 1.47 12.90 -2.47
CA LEU A 99 0.40 13.90 -2.35
C LEU A 99 0.95 15.32 -2.33
N ALA A 100 2.06 15.56 -1.62
CA ALA A 100 2.72 16.87 -1.62
C ALA A 100 3.22 17.28 -3.01
N ALA A 101 3.73 16.32 -3.80
CA ALA A 101 4.15 16.58 -5.18
C ALA A 101 2.96 16.94 -6.08
N ILE A 102 1.82 16.25 -5.95
CA ILE A 102 0.58 16.61 -6.65
C ILE A 102 0.15 18.02 -6.25
N LYS A 103 0.14 18.35 -4.95
CA LYS A 103 -0.18 19.69 -4.47
C LYS A 103 0.71 20.76 -5.11
N GLN A 104 2.01 20.49 -5.17
CA GLN A 104 2.98 21.44 -5.71
C GLN A 104 2.81 21.68 -7.22
N VAL A 105 2.45 20.65 -7.98
CA VAL A 105 2.36 20.72 -9.45
C VAL A 105 0.96 21.13 -9.92
N GLU A 106 -0.09 20.63 -9.27
CA GLU A 106 -1.48 20.71 -9.74
C GLU A 106 -2.40 21.48 -8.76
N GLY A 107 -1.92 21.78 -7.55
CA GLY A 107 -2.66 22.54 -6.55
C GLY A 107 -3.42 21.69 -5.53
N GLU A 108 -3.99 22.37 -4.54
CA GLU A 108 -4.64 21.74 -3.37
C GLU A 108 -5.88 20.91 -3.73
N GLU A 109 -6.68 21.36 -4.70
CA GLU A 109 -7.87 20.60 -5.11
C GLU A 109 -7.51 19.29 -5.82
N ALA A 110 -6.40 19.25 -6.56
CA ALA A 110 -5.88 18.03 -7.16
C ALA A 110 -5.37 17.05 -6.09
N GLU A 111 -4.67 17.54 -5.06
CA GLU A 111 -4.23 16.74 -3.91
C GLU A 111 -5.44 16.12 -3.19
N LYS A 112 -6.47 16.91 -2.87
CA LYS A 112 -7.70 16.43 -2.22
C LYS A 112 -8.40 15.37 -3.05
N LYS A 113 -8.51 15.59 -4.36
CA LYS A 113 -9.11 14.62 -5.28
C LYS A 113 -8.31 13.32 -5.31
N ALA A 114 -6.99 13.39 -5.44
CA ALA A 114 -6.12 12.22 -5.43
C ALA A 114 -6.22 11.43 -4.13
N LEU A 115 -6.25 12.10 -2.98
CA LEU A 115 -6.45 11.47 -1.68
C LEU A 115 -7.81 10.78 -1.58
N ALA A 116 -8.88 11.43 -2.05
CA ALA A 116 -10.23 10.86 -2.05
C ALA A 116 -10.33 9.62 -2.95
N GLU A 117 -9.76 9.68 -4.16
CA GLU A 117 -9.70 8.55 -5.10
C GLU A 117 -8.89 7.38 -4.54
N MET A 118 -7.72 7.66 -3.98
CA MET A 118 -6.89 6.64 -3.32
C MET A 118 -7.64 5.99 -2.14
N THR A 119 -8.31 6.79 -1.31
CA THR A 119 -9.09 6.28 -0.16
C THR A 119 -10.23 5.39 -0.63
N LYS A 120 -10.98 5.82 -1.65
CA LYS A 120 -12.07 5.05 -2.23
C LYS A 120 -11.57 3.73 -2.79
N PHE A 121 -10.54 3.77 -3.64
CA PHE A 121 -9.96 2.58 -4.27
C PHE A 121 -9.52 1.54 -3.22
N ASN A 122 -8.73 1.96 -2.22
CA ASN A 122 -8.24 1.06 -1.18
C ASN A 122 -9.40 0.48 -0.33
N ASN A 123 -10.47 1.24 -0.09
CA ASN A 123 -11.65 0.74 0.59
C ASN A 123 -12.41 -0.30 -0.24
N ASP A 124 -12.60 -0.03 -1.54
CA ASP A 124 -13.31 -0.93 -2.44
C ASP A 124 -12.56 -2.26 -2.59
N GLU A 125 -11.25 -2.23 -2.79
CA GLU A 125 -10.42 -3.43 -2.87
C GLU A 125 -10.37 -4.18 -1.54
N ALA A 126 -10.20 -3.47 -0.41
CA ALA A 126 -10.23 -4.11 0.90
C ALA A 126 -11.58 -4.77 1.19
N ASN A 127 -12.70 -4.13 0.82
CA ASN A 127 -14.03 -4.72 0.98
C ASN A 127 -14.19 -6.00 0.16
N LYS A 128 -13.69 -6.04 -1.09
CA LYS A 128 -13.69 -7.25 -1.92
C LYS A 128 -12.90 -8.37 -1.24
N ILE A 129 -11.69 -8.08 -0.77
CA ILE A 129 -10.82 -9.05 -0.08
C ILE A 129 -11.50 -9.60 1.18
N VAL A 130 -12.03 -8.72 2.04
CA VAL A 130 -12.76 -9.11 3.28
C VAL A 130 -13.96 -9.97 2.94
N LYS A 131 -14.75 -9.55 1.95
CA LYS A 131 -15.92 -10.29 1.47
C LYS A 131 -15.53 -11.70 1.01
N THR A 132 -14.50 -11.84 0.16
CA THR A 132 -14.01 -13.14 -0.30
C THR A 132 -13.54 -14.04 0.84
N MET A 133 -12.87 -13.48 1.85
CA MET A 133 -12.41 -14.26 3.01
C MET A 133 -13.58 -14.76 3.88
N ILE A 134 -14.60 -13.93 4.07
CA ILE A 134 -15.75 -14.25 4.91
C ILE A 134 -16.78 -15.12 4.18
N GLU A 135 -17.06 -14.88 2.90
CA GLU A 135 -18.06 -15.65 2.13
C GLU A 135 -17.66 -17.12 1.96
N LYS A 136 -16.35 -17.39 1.84
CA LYS A 136 -15.86 -18.75 1.61
C LYS A 136 -15.99 -19.65 2.85
N ASP A 137 -15.70 -19.09 4.02
CA ASP A 137 -15.51 -19.87 5.26
C ASP A 137 -16.54 -19.53 6.35
N GLY A 138 -17.37 -18.51 6.15
CA GLY A 138 -18.17 -17.90 7.20
C GLY A 138 -17.35 -16.93 8.06
N VAL A 139 -18.05 -16.05 8.80
CA VAL A 139 -17.41 -14.97 9.59
C VAL A 139 -16.42 -15.53 10.62
N GLU A 140 -16.82 -16.54 11.39
CA GLU A 140 -16.00 -17.04 12.50
C GLU A 140 -14.71 -17.70 12.01
N LEU A 141 -14.82 -18.66 11.08
CA LEU A 141 -13.65 -19.35 10.53
C LEU A 141 -12.80 -18.43 9.67
N GLY A 142 -13.41 -17.53 8.89
CA GLY A 142 -12.69 -16.51 8.12
C GLY A 142 -11.86 -15.60 9.02
N CYS A 143 -12.43 -15.14 10.15
CA CYS A 143 -11.71 -14.36 11.15
C CYS A 143 -10.55 -15.15 11.77
N LYS A 144 -10.79 -16.38 12.24
CA LYS A 144 -9.76 -17.24 12.85
C LYS A 144 -8.61 -17.51 11.88
N LYS A 145 -8.90 -17.84 10.62
CA LYS A 145 -7.89 -18.05 9.59
C LYS A 145 -7.10 -16.79 9.30
N TYR A 146 -7.77 -15.65 9.12
CA TYR A 146 -7.10 -14.39 8.83
C TYR A 146 -6.13 -13.98 9.94
N PHE A 147 -6.57 -14.03 11.19
CA PHE A 147 -5.71 -13.68 12.33
C PHE A 147 -4.63 -14.74 12.59
N GLY A 148 -4.86 -16.00 12.24
CA GLY A 148 -3.81 -17.02 12.22
C GLY A 148 -2.72 -16.73 11.18
N ILE A 149 -3.12 -16.34 9.96
CA ILE A 149 -2.20 -15.92 8.89
C ILE A 149 -1.38 -14.71 9.35
N LEU A 150 -2.03 -13.68 9.90
CA LEU A 150 -1.37 -12.48 10.39
C LEU A 150 -0.39 -12.80 11.54
N ALA A 151 -0.80 -13.62 12.52
CA ALA A 151 0.05 -14.01 13.66
C ALA A 151 1.26 -14.86 13.25
N SER A 152 1.13 -15.68 12.20
CA SER A 152 2.24 -16.49 11.68
C SER A 152 3.29 -15.69 10.89
N GLY A 153 3.02 -14.41 10.63
CA GLY A 153 3.90 -13.56 9.84
C GLY A 153 3.85 -13.84 8.33
N ALA A 154 2.82 -14.53 7.83
CA ALA A 154 2.66 -14.79 6.41
C ALA A 154 2.40 -13.52 5.58
N LEU A 155 1.95 -12.44 6.23
CA LEU A 155 1.76 -11.12 5.64
C LEU A 155 2.90 -10.14 5.98
N ASP A 156 4.02 -10.61 6.53
CA ASP A 156 5.17 -9.75 6.78
C ASP A 156 5.87 -9.41 5.47
N ILE A 157 6.36 -8.18 5.38
CA ILE A 157 7.15 -7.66 4.28
C ILE A 157 8.59 -8.19 4.42
N LYS A 158 8.78 -9.44 4.01
CA LYS A 158 10.06 -10.18 4.00
C LYS A 158 10.25 -10.91 2.68
N GLU A 159 11.37 -11.62 2.53
CA GLU A 159 11.63 -12.40 1.33
C GLU A 159 10.49 -13.38 1.04
N GLY A 160 9.99 -13.34 -0.20
CA GLY A 160 8.79 -14.09 -0.63
C GLY A 160 7.48 -13.29 -0.56
N TYR A 161 7.41 -12.16 0.13
CA TYR A 161 6.25 -11.27 0.12
C TYR A 161 6.16 -10.51 -1.23
N PRO A 162 4.95 -10.30 -1.79
CA PRO A 162 4.77 -9.47 -2.99
C PRO A 162 5.42 -8.10 -2.84
N ASP A 163 6.08 -7.61 -3.88
CA ASP A 163 6.76 -6.30 -3.87
C ASP A 163 7.92 -6.16 -2.84
N PHE A 164 8.34 -7.23 -2.15
CA PHE A 164 9.42 -7.14 -1.15
C PHE A 164 10.70 -6.49 -1.70
N LYS A 165 11.08 -6.81 -2.95
CA LYS A 165 12.25 -6.21 -3.61
C LYS A 165 12.11 -4.69 -3.76
N ILE A 166 10.91 -4.20 -4.06
CA ILE A 166 10.61 -2.77 -4.18
C ILE A 166 10.69 -2.11 -2.79
N TRP A 167 10.05 -2.70 -1.79
CA TRP A 167 10.07 -2.21 -0.41
C TRP A 167 11.47 -2.13 0.19
N LYS A 168 12.29 -3.17 -0.03
CA LYS A 168 13.69 -3.18 0.36
C LYS A 168 14.46 -2.03 -0.29
N GLY A 169 14.29 -1.83 -1.61
CA GLY A 169 14.93 -0.73 -2.32
C GLY A 169 14.50 0.66 -1.83
N MET A 170 13.21 0.85 -1.54
CA MET A 170 12.70 2.11 -0.99
C MET A 170 13.27 2.39 0.41
N LEU A 171 13.37 1.37 1.26
CA LEU A 171 13.95 1.49 2.60
C LEU A 171 15.45 1.82 2.55
N GLU A 172 16.21 1.16 1.66
CA GLU A 172 17.63 1.44 1.47
C GLU A 172 17.86 2.87 0.94
N TYR A 173 17.01 3.33 0.01
CA TYR A 173 17.05 4.70 -0.48
C TYR A 173 16.78 5.73 0.63
N SER A 174 15.73 5.50 1.44
CA SER A 174 15.37 6.37 2.58
C SER A 174 16.51 6.51 3.59
N LYS A 175 17.20 5.41 3.91
CA LYS A 175 18.36 5.43 4.83
C LYS A 175 19.55 6.22 4.28
N LYS A 176 19.85 6.08 2.99
CA LYS A 176 20.95 6.81 2.33
C LYS A 176 20.67 8.32 2.24
N SER A 177 19.43 8.70 1.98
CA SER A 177 19.04 10.11 1.87
C SER A 177 18.99 10.84 3.23
N THR A 178 18.75 10.11 4.33
CA THR A 178 18.85 10.67 5.69
C THR A 178 20.28 10.81 6.19
N SER A 179 21.19 9.90 5.82
CA SER A 179 22.62 10.02 6.19
C SER A 179 23.35 11.17 5.49
N ALA A 180 22.85 11.64 4.33
CA ALA A 180 23.42 12.78 3.60
C ALA A 180 22.99 14.16 4.15
N LYS A 181 22.10 14.19 5.16
CA LYS A 181 21.59 15.41 5.81
C LYS A 181 22.17 15.64 7.22
N LYS A 182 23.19 14.88 7.62
CA LYS A 182 23.98 15.08 8.84
C LYS A 182 25.40 15.45 8.46
#